data_AF-A0AAJ5LHX4-F1
#
_entry.id   AF-A0AAJ5LHX4-F1
#
_cell.length_a   1.000
_cell.length_b   1.000
_cell.length_c   1.000
_cell.angle_alpha   90.00
_cell.angle_beta   90.00
_cell.angle_gamma   90.00
#
_symmetry.space_group_name_H-M   'P 1'
#
loop_
_entity.id
_entity.type
_entity.pdbx_description
1 polymer ?
#
loop_
_entity_poly.entity_id
_entity_poly.type
_entity_poly.pdbx_seq_one_letter_code
_entity_poly.pdbx_strand_id
1 'polypeptide(L)'
;MSIDQLLRKPVYFGEVDGVIYEDRDRYFEAIAAKETEAIDNFCAYMDENRDLLMYVARQGDGEGGRLVQILKQALFGAREDQKSVYRKKKIPDRLRTAVMERDMYRCVRCGSHRELCADHIFPEVLGGEATLENLQTLCRPCNTSKGGRVEVSV
;
A
#
# COMPACT_ATOMS: atom_id res chain seq x y z
N MET A 1 20.98 -47.95 8.96
CA MET A 1 20.42 -46.70 8.40
C MET A 1 21.58 -45.89 7.83
N SER A 2 21.51 -45.46 6.57
CA SER A 2 22.57 -44.67 5.96
C SER A 2 22.54 -43.23 6.51
N ILE A 3 23.71 -42.56 6.55
CA ILE A 3 23.83 -41.13 6.89
C ILE A 3 22.90 -40.26 6.03
N ASP A 4 22.62 -40.72 4.80
CA ASP A 4 21.70 -40.07 3.85
C ASP A 4 20.24 -40.03 4.34
N GLN A 5 19.81 -41.00 5.16
CA GLN A 5 18.47 -41.01 5.78
C GLN A 5 18.34 -40.05 6.97
N LEU A 6 19.47 -39.64 7.58
CA LEU A 6 19.51 -38.74 8.74
C LEU A 6 19.59 -37.24 8.34
N LEU A 7 19.87 -36.93 7.07
CA LEU A 7 20.09 -35.56 6.58
C LEU A 7 18.94 -34.98 5.75
N ARG A 8 17.90 -35.77 5.42
CA ARG A 8 16.68 -35.23 4.81
C ARG A 8 15.83 -34.54 5.89
N LYS A 9 16.00 -33.24 6.06
CA LYS A 9 15.02 -32.43 6.80
C LYS A 9 13.67 -32.54 6.05
N PRO A 10 12.54 -32.83 6.73
CA PRO A 10 11.24 -32.76 6.09
C PRO A 10 11.03 -31.36 5.50
N VAL A 11 10.57 -31.28 4.26
CA VAL A 11 10.36 -30.02 3.56
C VAL A 11 9.09 -29.38 4.12
N TYR A 12 9.19 -28.61 5.19
CA TYR A 12 8.04 -27.92 5.77
C TYR A 12 7.60 -26.76 4.85
N PHE A 13 6.39 -26.86 4.30
CA PHE A 13 5.79 -25.76 3.52
C PHE A 13 4.86 -24.89 4.35
N GLY A 14 4.13 -25.48 5.29
CA GLY A 14 3.23 -24.74 6.19
C GLY A 14 2.27 -25.64 6.96
N GLU A 15 1.36 -25.01 7.68
CA GLU A 15 0.33 -25.66 8.47
C GLU A 15 -1.04 -25.03 8.19
N VAL A 16 -2.07 -25.85 8.01
CA VAL A 16 -3.47 -25.41 7.84
C VAL A 16 -4.34 -26.27 8.76
N ASP A 17 -5.14 -25.65 9.63
CA ASP A 17 -6.00 -26.34 10.62
C ASP A 17 -5.29 -27.42 11.46
N GLY A 18 -4.04 -27.19 11.86
CA GLY A 18 -3.26 -28.17 12.63
C GLY A 18 -2.62 -29.29 11.80
N VAL A 19 -2.80 -29.28 10.47
CA VAL A 19 -2.19 -30.25 9.56
C VAL A 19 -0.92 -29.65 8.94
N ILE A 20 0.22 -30.33 9.13
CA ILE A 20 1.52 -29.93 8.56
C ILE A 20 1.66 -30.50 7.15
N TYR A 21 2.07 -29.66 6.20
CA TYR A 21 2.24 -30.04 4.80
C TYR A 21 3.72 -30.10 4.42
N GLU A 22 4.12 -31.27 3.90
CA GLU A 22 5.45 -31.51 3.33
C GLU A 22 5.48 -31.48 1.80
N ASP A 23 4.30 -31.27 1.18
CA ASP A 23 4.11 -31.11 -0.26
C ASP A 23 3.56 -29.71 -0.55
N ARG A 24 4.21 -29.01 -1.47
CA ARG A 24 3.90 -27.62 -1.79
C ARG A 24 2.51 -27.46 -2.41
N ASP A 25 2.18 -28.33 -3.35
CA ASP A 25 0.98 -28.17 -4.16
C ASP A 25 -0.26 -28.48 -3.29
N ARG A 26 -0.19 -29.51 -2.44
CA ARG A 26 -1.21 -29.80 -1.42
C ARG A 26 -1.36 -28.70 -0.38
N TYR A 27 -0.28 -28.05 0.03
CA TYR A 27 -0.34 -26.90 0.93
C TYR A 27 -1.14 -25.75 0.31
N PHE A 28 -0.84 -25.38 -0.94
CA PHE A 28 -1.55 -24.30 -1.62
C PHE A 28 -3.00 -24.65 -1.96
N GLU A 29 -3.31 -25.91 -2.28
CA GLU A 29 -4.69 -26.38 -2.40
C GLU A 29 -5.48 -26.19 -1.09
N ALA A 30 -4.88 -26.54 0.05
CA ALA A 30 -5.50 -26.36 1.36
C ALA A 30 -5.73 -24.88 1.70
N ILE A 31 -4.77 -24.00 1.38
CA ILE A 31 -4.92 -22.55 1.55
C ILE A 31 -6.02 -22.00 0.64
N ALA A 32 -6.06 -22.40 -0.63
CA ALA A 32 -7.09 -21.95 -1.57
C ALA A 32 -8.50 -22.39 -1.13
N ALA A 33 -8.64 -23.60 -0.58
CA ALA A 33 -9.88 -24.07 0.02
C ALA A 33 -10.31 -23.18 1.21
N LYS A 34 -9.37 -22.78 2.08
CA LYS A 34 -9.64 -21.85 3.18
C LYS A 34 -9.98 -20.45 2.75
N GLU A 35 -9.33 -19.95 1.71
CA GLU A 35 -9.67 -18.68 1.11
C GLU A 35 -11.11 -18.71 0.56
N THR A 36 -11.49 -19.80 -0.11
CA THR A 36 -12.85 -19.99 -0.64
C THR A 36 -13.88 -20.03 0.48
N GLU A 37 -13.63 -20.82 1.53
CA GLU A 37 -14.48 -20.89 2.72
C GLU A 37 -14.67 -19.51 3.38
N ALA A 38 -13.59 -18.72 3.51
CA ALA A 38 -13.64 -17.38 4.08
C ALA A 38 -14.46 -16.41 3.21
N ILE A 39 -14.30 -16.46 1.89
CA ILE A 39 -15.06 -15.63 0.93
C ILE A 39 -16.55 -15.96 1.00
N ASP A 40 -16.90 -17.24 0.96
CA ASP A 40 -18.29 -17.68 1.00
C ASP A 40 -18.99 -17.23 2.30
N ASN A 41 -18.32 -17.42 3.44
CA ASN A 41 -18.82 -16.96 4.73
C ASN A 41 -19.00 -15.43 4.78
N PHE A 42 -18.06 -14.67 4.21
CA PHE A 42 -18.16 -13.21 4.15
C PHE A 42 -19.32 -12.76 3.26
N CYS A 43 -19.49 -13.37 2.09
CA CYS A 43 -20.59 -13.07 1.17
C CYS A 43 -21.95 -13.38 1.82
N ALA A 44 -22.09 -14.53 2.49
CA ALA A 44 -23.31 -14.88 3.22
C ALA A 44 -23.65 -13.82 4.29
N TYR A 45 -22.67 -13.41 5.09
CA TYR A 45 -22.85 -12.34 6.08
C TYR A 45 -23.31 -11.02 5.44
N MET A 46 -22.69 -10.63 4.31
CA MET A 46 -23.04 -9.40 3.60
C MET A 46 -24.47 -9.45 3.05
N ASP A 47 -24.90 -10.61 2.57
CA ASP A 47 -26.26 -10.81 2.05
C ASP A 47 -27.31 -10.77 3.16
N GLU A 48 -27.05 -11.42 4.30
CA GLU A 48 -27.92 -11.39 5.48
C GLU A 48 -28.11 -9.97 6.04
N ASN A 49 -27.08 -9.12 5.90
CA ASN A 49 -27.07 -7.77 6.46
C ASN A 49 -27.23 -6.66 5.41
N ARG A 50 -27.57 -7.03 4.16
CA ARG A 50 -27.53 -6.14 3.00
C ARG A 50 -28.30 -4.84 3.20
N ASP A 51 -29.53 -4.91 3.68
CA ASP A 51 -30.40 -3.72 3.80
C ASP A 51 -29.83 -2.70 4.81
N LEU A 52 -29.31 -3.20 5.94
CA LEU A 52 -28.69 -2.37 6.96
C LEU A 52 -27.38 -1.74 6.45
N LEU A 53 -26.54 -2.54 5.79
CA LEU A 53 -25.29 -2.05 5.20
C LEU A 53 -25.56 -1.00 4.13
N MET A 54 -26.58 -1.20 3.29
CA MET A 54 -27.01 -0.23 2.29
C MET A 54 -27.59 1.04 2.92
N TYR A 55 -28.32 0.92 4.03
CA TYR A 55 -28.80 2.08 4.78
C TYR A 55 -27.63 2.93 5.28
N VAL A 56 -26.64 2.31 5.92
CA VAL A 56 -25.45 3.01 6.42
C VAL A 56 -24.63 3.62 5.28
N ALA A 57 -24.41 2.88 4.19
CA ALA A 57 -23.67 3.37 3.03
C ALA A 57 -24.34 4.61 2.41
N ARG A 58 -25.68 4.65 2.34
CA ARG A 58 -26.44 5.78 1.79
C ARG A 58 -26.44 7.03 2.68
N GLN A 59 -26.38 6.86 4.00
CA GLN A 59 -26.39 7.99 4.94
C GLN A 59 -24.98 8.53 5.22
N GLY A 60 -23.94 7.77 4.90
CA GLY A 60 -22.54 8.15 5.11
C GLY A 60 -21.88 8.81 3.91
N ASP A 61 -20.55 8.70 3.85
CA ASP A 61 -19.70 9.14 2.74
C ASP A 61 -19.75 8.21 1.52
N GLY A 62 -20.53 7.12 1.58
CA GLY A 62 -20.59 6.08 0.56
C GLY A 62 -19.40 5.11 0.56
N GLU A 63 -18.38 5.33 1.40
CA GLU A 63 -17.17 4.50 1.47
C GLU A 63 -17.20 3.52 2.65
N GLY A 64 -18.13 3.69 3.59
CA GLY A 64 -18.26 2.80 4.75
C GLY A 64 -17.06 2.87 5.69
N GLY A 65 -16.34 3.99 5.71
CA GLY A 65 -15.01 4.11 6.36
C GLY A 65 -14.98 3.67 7.83
N ARG A 66 -16.03 3.97 8.61
CA ARG A 66 -16.13 3.54 10.01
C ARG A 66 -16.34 2.03 10.18
N LEU A 67 -17.11 1.39 9.30
CA LEU A 67 -17.31 -0.06 9.30
C LEU A 67 -16.00 -0.77 8.95
N VAL A 68 -15.27 -0.26 7.95
CA VAL A 68 -13.95 -0.77 7.58
C VAL A 68 -12.96 -0.65 8.75
N GLN A 69 -13.03 0.44 9.52
CA GLN A 69 -12.20 0.61 10.72
C GLN A 69 -12.53 -0.41 11.81
N ILE A 70 -13.82 -0.63 12.09
CA ILE A 70 -14.27 -1.63 13.07
C ILE A 70 -13.83 -3.04 12.63
N LEU A 71 -14.01 -3.39 11.35
CA LEU A 71 -13.59 -4.68 10.79
C LEU A 71 -12.08 -4.88 10.95
N LYS A 72 -11.27 -3.86 10.62
CA LYS A 72 -9.82 -3.89 10.81
C LYS A 72 -9.43 -4.12 12.27
N GLN A 73 -10.09 -3.43 13.20
CA GLN A 73 -9.85 -3.59 14.63
C GLN A 73 -10.22 -4.99 15.13
N ALA A 74 -11.32 -5.57 14.63
CA ALA A 74 -11.74 -6.91 15.04
C ALA A 74 -10.81 -8.01 14.50
N LEU A 75 -10.40 -7.92 13.23
CA LEU A 75 -9.60 -8.96 12.58
C LEU A 75 -8.12 -8.94 12.97
N PHE A 76 -7.54 -7.75 13.11
CA PHE A 76 -6.11 -7.60 13.36
C PHE A 76 -5.79 -7.19 14.80
N GLY A 77 -6.83 -7.06 15.64
CA GLY A 77 -6.76 -6.39 16.94
C GLY A 77 -6.65 -4.88 16.79
N ALA A 78 -6.66 -4.15 17.91
CA ALA A 78 -6.07 -2.82 17.96
C ALA A 78 -4.56 -2.96 17.74
N ARG A 79 -4.13 -3.23 16.51
CA ARG A 79 -2.83 -2.74 16.09
C ARG A 79 -2.97 -1.24 16.28
N GLU A 80 -2.22 -0.69 17.23
CA GLU A 80 -1.87 0.72 17.14
C GLU A 80 -1.54 0.94 15.68
N ASP A 81 -2.37 1.72 15.01
CA ASP A 81 -2.04 2.17 13.68
C ASP A 81 -0.65 2.77 13.86
N GLN A 82 0.40 2.07 13.45
CA GLN A 82 1.64 2.71 13.08
C GLN A 82 1.28 3.49 11.82
N LYS A 83 0.41 4.51 11.95
CA LYS A 83 0.39 5.67 11.06
C LYS A 83 1.86 6.02 10.98
N SER A 84 2.43 5.91 9.79
CA SER A 84 3.81 6.29 9.60
C SER A 84 3.99 7.66 10.26
N VAL A 85 4.88 7.73 11.25
CA VAL A 85 5.22 8.99 11.94
C VAL A 85 5.79 10.00 10.94
N TYR A 86 6.08 9.53 9.71
CA TYR A 86 6.41 10.32 8.55
C TYR A 86 5.30 11.32 8.19
N ARG A 87 5.43 12.53 8.73
CA ARG A 87 4.80 13.73 8.19
C ARG A 87 5.77 14.36 7.19
N LYS A 88 5.43 14.30 5.90
CA LYS A 88 6.17 15.01 4.85
C LYS A 88 6.30 16.49 5.25
N LYS A 89 7.52 17.02 5.34
CA LYS A 89 7.72 18.43 5.64
C LYS A 89 7.20 19.28 4.47
N LYS A 90 6.63 20.44 4.79
CA LYS A 90 6.25 21.41 3.76
C LYS A 90 7.54 21.95 3.11
N ILE A 91 7.63 21.86 1.78
CA ILE A 91 8.70 22.55 1.02
C ILE A 91 8.53 24.06 1.24
N PRO A 92 9.58 24.79 1.68
CA PRO A 92 9.52 26.23 1.87
C PRO A 92 9.02 26.95 0.62
N ASP A 93 8.13 27.93 0.78
CA ASP A 93 7.47 28.59 -0.35
C ASP A 93 8.48 29.26 -1.31
N ARG A 94 9.61 29.78 -0.78
CA ARG A 94 10.71 30.32 -1.60
C ARG A 94 11.33 29.28 -2.54
N LEU A 95 11.59 28.07 -2.04
CA LEU A 95 12.15 26.98 -2.85
C LEU A 95 11.14 26.46 -3.86
N ARG A 96 9.86 26.39 -3.47
CA ARG A 96 8.76 26.02 -4.36
C ARG A 96 8.64 27.00 -5.54
N THR A 97 8.71 28.31 -5.27
CA THR A 97 8.70 29.32 -6.35
C THR A 97 9.95 29.20 -7.22
N ALA A 98 11.13 29.13 -6.62
CA ALA A 98 12.39 29.05 -7.36
C ALA A 98 12.47 27.82 -8.29
N VAL A 99 12.01 26.65 -7.85
CA VAL A 99 11.99 25.45 -8.70
C VAL A 99 10.97 25.56 -9.84
N MET A 100 9.81 26.18 -9.58
CA MET A 100 8.82 26.40 -10.63
C MET A 100 9.31 27.39 -11.69
N GLU A 101 9.98 28.46 -11.27
CA GLU A 101 10.61 29.42 -12.19
C GLU A 101 11.72 28.77 -13.01
N ARG A 102 12.62 28.01 -12.36
CA ARG A 102 13.69 27.25 -13.03
C ARG A 102 13.14 26.31 -14.11
N ASP A 103 12.05 25.61 -13.79
CA ASP A 103 11.41 24.63 -14.69
C ASP A 103 10.38 25.29 -15.63
N MET A 104 10.38 26.63 -15.73
CA MET A 104 9.51 27.42 -16.60
C MET A 104 8.02 27.11 -16.43
N TYR A 105 7.59 26.79 -15.21
CA TYR A 105 6.24 26.36 -14.88
C TYR A 105 5.76 25.20 -15.77
N ARG A 106 6.64 24.22 -15.98
CA ARG A 106 6.34 23.00 -16.74
C ARG A 106 6.79 21.77 -15.98
N CYS A 107 6.03 20.70 -16.15
CA CYS A 107 6.44 19.37 -15.71
C CYS A 107 7.72 18.98 -16.46
N VAL A 108 8.81 18.73 -15.73
CA VAL A 108 10.09 18.36 -16.35
C VAL A 108 10.03 16.99 -17.05
N ARG A 109 9.05 16.15 -16.67
CA ARG A 109 8.85 14.81 -17.25
C ARG A 109 8.02 14.82 -18.54
N CYS A 110 6.95 15.61 -18.62
CA CYS A 110 5.98 15.55 -19.73
C CYS A 110 5.65 16.90 -20.39
N GLY A 111 6.21 18.00 -19.89
CA GLY A 111 5.99 19.36 -20.42
C GLY A 111 4.63 20.00 -20.08
N SER A 112 3.74 19.30 -19.37
CA SER A 112 2.45 19.85 -18.93
C SER A 112 2.64 21.12 -18.10
N HIS A 113 1.75 22.10 -18.28
CA HIS A 113 1.68 23.35 -17.49
C HIS A 113 0.51 23.33 -16.47
N ARG A 114 -0.17 22.20 -16.32
CA ARG A 114 -1.36 22.05 -15.47
C ARG A 114 -1.06 21.21 -14.23
N GLU A 115 -1.72 21.56 -13.12
CA GLU A 115 -1.66 20.83 -11.83
C GLU A 115 -0.22 20.58 -11.34
N LEU A 116 0.60 21.63 -11.31
CA LEU A 116 2.03 21.52 -10.98
C LEU A 116 2.30 21.45 -9.48
N CYS A 117 3.21 20.56 -9.12
CA CYS A 117 3.71 20.32 -7.77
C CYS A 117 5.24 20.40 -7.79
N ALA A 118 5.83 20.95 -6.72
CA ALA A 118 7.24 20.76 -6.44
C ALA A 118 7.41 19.41 -5.73
N ASP A 119 8.28 18.55 -6.24
CA ASP A 119 8.56 17.23 -5.67
C ASP A 119 10.07 16.99 -5.55
N HIS A 120 10.47 16.11 -4.63
CA HIS A 120 11.88 15.78 -4.43
C HIS A 120 12.33 14.73 -5.44
N ILE A 121 13.47 14.95 -6.10
CA ILE A 121 14.13 13.96 -6.96
C ILE A 121 14.51 12.74 -6.12
N PHE A 122 15.29 12.96 -5.06
CA PHE A 122 15.54 11.99 -4.00
C PHE A 122 14.51 12.17 -2.87
N PRO A 123 13.61 11.21 -2.64
CA PRO A 123 12.52 11.34 -1.68
C PRO A 123 12.98 11.67 -0.25
N GLU A 124 12.23 12.54 0.42
CA GLU A 124 12.47 12.90 1.83
C GLU A 124 12.43 11.66 2.76
N VAL A 125 11.59 10.66 2.48
CA VAL A 125 11.55 9.40 3.23
C VAL A 125 12.86 8.59 3.15
N LEU A 126 13.69 8.83 2.13
CA LEU A 126 15.01 8.23 1.98
C LEU A 126 16.13 9.15 2.47
N GLY A 127 15.81 10.30 3.07
CA GLY A 127 16.78 11.29 3.55
C GLY A 127 17.02 12.47 2.60
N GLY A 128 16.17 12.65 1.58
CA GLY A 128 16.28 13.79 0.67
C GLY A 128 15.96 15.13 1.32
N GLU A 129 16.89 16.07 1.20
CA GLU A 129 16.70 17.43 1.69
C GLU A 129 15.92 18.30 0.69
N ALA A 130 15.22 19.31 1.21
CA ALA A 130 14.57 20.33 0.39
C ALA A 130 15.59 21.37 -0.05
N THR A 131 16.33 21.07 -1.11
CA THR A 131 17.25 21.99 -1.79
C THR A 131 16.79 22.24 -3.22
N LEU A 132 17.22 23.33 -3.85
CA LEU A 132 16.80 23.63 -5.23
C LEU A 132 17.25 22.51 -6.20
N GLU A 133 18.42 21.93 -5.95
CA GLU A 133 19.02 20.85 -6.73
C GLU A 133 18.25 19.53 -6.59
N ASN A 134 17.68 19.27 -5.41
CA ASN A 134 16.90 18.07 -5.15
C ASN A 134 15.40 18.25 -5.43
N LEU A 135 14.95 19.42 -5.89
CA LEU A 135 13.55 19.68 -6.24
C LEU A 135 13.35 19.69 -7.76
N GLN A 136 12.18 19.24 -8.18
CA GLN A 136 11.70 19.28 -9.56
C GLN A 136 10.21 19.64 -9.63
N THR A 137 9.79 20.21 -10.75
CA THR A 137 8.38 20.49 -11.04
C THR A 137 7.76 19.31 -11.79
N LEU A 138 6.73 18.69 -11.21
CA LEU A 138 5.96 17.61 -11.82
C LEU A 138 4.47 17.97 -11.86
N CYS A 139 3.75 17.56 -12.90
CA CYS A 139 2.28 17.60 -12.86
C CYS A 139 1.73 16.47 -11.98
N ARG A 140 0.50 16.64 -11.46
CA ARG A 140 -0.15 15.66 -10.57
C ARG A 140 -0.08 14.21 -11.08
N PRO A 141 -0.38 13.88 -12.35
CA PRO A 141 -0.23 12.51 -12.87
C PRO A 141 1.20 11.97 -12.81
N CYS A 142 2.20 12.76 -13.22
CA CYS A 142 3.60 12.36 -13.19
C CYS A 142 4.12 12.19 -11.75
N ASN A 143 3.74 13.09 -10.85
CA ASN A 143 4.06 13.01 -9.43
C ASN A 143 3.47 11.75 -8.79
N THR A 144 2.20 11.44 -9.07
CA THR A 144 1.56 10.20 -8.60
C THR A 144 2.23 8.95 -9.17
N SER A 145 2.61 8.97 -10.46
CA SER A 145 3.31 7.86 -11.12
C SER A 145 4.70 7.59 -10.52
N LYS A 146 5.45 8.64 -10.17
CA LYS A 146 6.76 8.54 -9.50
C LYS A 146 6.63 7.97 -8.09
N GLY A 147 5.68 8.50 -7.31
CA GLY A 147 5.49 8.12 -5.92
C GLY A 147 6.74 8.36 -5.06
N GLY A 148 6.98 7.49 -4.07
CA GLY A 148 8.15 7.55 -3.17
C GLY A 148 9.43 6.95 -3.73
N ARG A 149 9.57 6.81 -5.06
CA ARG A 149 10.73 6.20 -5.71
C ARG A 149 11.74 7.25 -6.17
N VAL A 150 13.01 6.85 -6.27
CA VAL A 150 14.05 7.61 -6.97
C VAL A 150 13.92 7.28 -8.44
N GLU A 151 13.57 8.26 -9.27
CA GLU A 151 13.72 8.13 -10.72
C GLU A 151 15.08 8.71 -11.08
N VAL A 152 15.99 7.84 -11.53
CA VAL A 152 17.25 8.27 -12.13
C VAL A 152 16.92 8.61 -13.58
N SER A 153 16.84 9.91 -13.88
CA SER A 153 16.82 10.36 -15.28
C SER A 153 18.23 10.12 -15.84
N VAL A 154 18.37 9.06 -16.65
CA VAL A 154 19.55 8.79 -17.47
C VAL A 154 19.55 9.71 -18.68
#